data_AF-A0A3D4B126-F1
#
_entry.id   AF-A0A3D4B126-F1
#
_cell.length_a   1.000
_cell.length_b   1.000
_cell.length_c   1.000
_cell.angle_alpha   90.00
_cell.angle_beta   90.00
_cell.angle_gamma   90.00
#
_symmetry.space_group_name_H-M   'P 1'
#
loop_
_entity.id
_entity.type
_entity.pdbx_description
1 polymer ?
#
loop_
_entity_poly.entity_id
_entity_poly.type
_entity_poly.pdbx_seq_one_letter_code
_entity_poly.pdbx_strand_id
1 'polypeptide(L)' 'MFAALNLRLRQRGAIDPIPSGNTRITIRIDEDILACFREQVHAAGGGNYQTMINQALRDYVQQRK' A
#
# COMPACT_ATOMS: atom_id res chain seq x y z
N MET A 1 26.96 4.95 -38.20
CA MET A 1 26.79 5.50 -36.83
C MET A 1 25.34 5.21 -36.40
N PHE A 2 25.07 4.04 -35.84
CA PHE A 2 23.72 3.60 -35.49
C PHE A 2 23.38 4.05 -34.07
N ALA A 3 22.30 4.80 -33.92
CA ALA A 3 21.78 5.27 -32.64
C ALA A 3 21.29 4.08 -31.79
N ALA A 4 21.84 3.95 -30.58
CA ALA A 4 21.43 2.94 -29.63
C ALA A 4 20.09 3.29 -29.00
N LEU A 5 19.12 2.39 -29.16
CA LEU A 5 17.85 2.36 -28.45
C LEU A 5 18.11 2.03 -26.98
N ASN A 6 17.98 3.02 -26.09
CA ASN A 6 18.15 2.83 -24.64
C ASN A 6 16.96 2.06 -24.07
N LEU A 7 17.16 0.75 -23.81
CA LEU A 7 16.23 -0.10 -23.08
C LEU A 7 16.49 0.00 -21.57
N ARG A 8 15.45 0.46 -20.85
CA ARG A 8 15.00 0.00 -19.52
C ARG A 8 15.98 0.07 -18.36
N LEU A 9 15.59 0.84 -17.35
CA LEU A 9 15.20 0.33 -16.03
C LEU A 9 14.23 1.37 -15.42
N ARG A 10 12.92 1.09 -15.42
CA ARG A 10 12.03 1.79 -14.48
C ARG A 10 12.51 1.38 -13.09
N GLN A 11 13.13 2.30 -12.35
CA GLN A 11 13.34 2.14 -10.92
C GLN A 11 11.97 1.89 -10.31
N ARG A 12 11.69 0.64 -9.93
CA ARG A 12 10.49 0.29 -9.17
C ARG A 12 10.67 0.95 -7.81
N GLY A 13 9.97 2.06 -7.63
CA GLY A 13 9.63 2.77 -6.40
C GLY A 13 10.69 2.74 -5.31
N ALA A 14 11.25 3.92 -5.01
CA ALA A 14 11.84 4.15 -3.71
C ALA A 14 10.93 3.51 -2.65
N ILE A 15 11.48 2.55 -1.91
CA ILE A 15 10.81 1.95 -0.77
C ILE A 15 10.80 3.10 0.23
N ASP A 16 9.68 3.83 0.32
CA ASP A 16 9.57 4.89 1.31
C ASP A 16 10.00 4.29 2.65
N PRO A 17 10.95 4.93 3.36
CA PRO A 17 11.42 4.42 4.63
C PRO A 17 10.19 4.21 5.52
N ILE A 18 10.09 3.01 6.08
CA ILE A 18 8.96 2.64 6.93
C ILE A 18 8.84 3.73 8.01
N PRO A 19 7.68 4.42 8.11
CA PRO A 19 7.49 5.44 9.13
C PRO A 19 7.81 4.85 10.50
N SER A 20 8.51 5.62 11.35
CA SER A 20 8.88 5.15 12.68
C SER A 20 7.64 4.60 13.43
N GLY A 21 7.75 3.39 13.97
CA GLY A 21 6.64 2.70 14.65
C GLY A 21 5.79 1.79 13.76
N ASN A 22 6.02 1.74 12.44
CA ASN A 22 5.43 0.71 11.59
C ASN A 22 6.39 -0.49 11.48
N THR A 23 5.87 -1.71 11.67
CA THR A 23 6.63 -2.95 11.45
C THR A 23 6.11 -3.63 10.19
N ARG A 24 7.01 -3.95 9.24
CA ARG A 24 6.62 -4.72 8.06
C ARG A 24 6.36 -6.17 8.47
N ILE A 25 5.14 -6.62 8.28
CA ILE A 25 4.73 -8.00 8.51
C ILE A 25 4.12 -8.59 7.23
N THR A 26 4.16 -9.91 7.10
CA THR A 26 3.43 -10.64 6.06
C THR A 26 2.20 -11.26 6.70
N ILE A 27 1.01 -10.78 6.33
CA ILE A 27 -0.27 -11.30 6.80
C ILE A 27 -1.14 -11.71 5.61
N ARG A 28 -1.99 -12.72 5.80
CA ARG A 28 -3.02 -13.09 4.83
C ARG A 28 -4.28 -12.27 5.13
N ILE A 29 -4.86 -11.66 4.10
CA ILE A 29 -6.12 -10.93 4.16
C ILE A 29 -6.99 -11.50 3.03
N ASP A 30 -8.28 -11.65 3.29
CA ASP A 30 -9.23 -12.14 2.30
C ASP A 30 -9.32 -11.18 1.10
N GLU A 31 -9.54 -11.75 -0.08
CA GLU A 31 -9.46 -11.03 -1.35
C GLU A 31 -10.56 -9.98 -1.49
N ASP A 32 -11.76 -10.30 -1.00
CA ASP A 32 -12.93 -9.41 -0.97
C ASP A 32 -12.70 -8.19 -0.05
N ILE A 33 -12.11 -8.41 1.12
CA ILE A 33 -11.70 -7.33 2.02
C ILE A 33 -10.67 -6.43 1.34
N LEU A 34 -9.66 -7.02 0.69
CA LEU A 34 -8.65 -6.26 -0.02
C LEU A 34 -9.25 -5.47 -1.20
N ALA A 35 -10.20 -6.06 -1.93
CA ALA A 35 -10.91 -5.39 -3.02
C ALA A 35 -11.69 -4.18 -2.51
N CYS A 36 -12.42 -4.32 -1.40
CA CYS A 36 -13.16 -3.23 -0.78
C CYS A 36 -12.28 -2.02 -0.44
N PHE A 37 -11.11 -2.24 0.19
CA PHE A 37 -10.18 -1.16 0.50
C PHE A 37 -9.56 -0.52 -0.75
N ARG A 38 -9.33 -1.30 -1.82
CA ARG A 38 -8.84 -0.78 -3.10
C ARG A 38 -9.88 0.11 -3.77
N GLU A 39 -11.13 -0.33 -3.83
CA GLU A 39 -12.23 0.44 -4.42
C GLU A 39 -12.42 1.77 -3.68
N GLN A 40 -12.34 1.77 -2.34
CA GLN A 40 -12.44 2.99 -1.54
C GLN A 40 -11.33 4.01 -1.86
N VAL A 41 -10.06 3.58 -1.97
CA VAL A 41 -8.97 4.51 -2.34
C VAL A 41 -9.08 4.98 -3.78
N HIS A 42 -9.58 4.14 -4.69
CA HIS A 42 -9.82 4.55 -6.07
C HIS A 42 -10.94 5.59 -6.15
N ALA A 43 -12.03 5.42 -5.40
CA ALA A 43 -13.14 6.37 -5.33
C ALA A 43 -12.71 7.72 -4.73
N ALA A 44 -11.79 7.72 -3.77
CA ALA A 44 -11.26 8.93 -3.13
C ALA A 44 -10.24 9.72 -3.98
N GLY A 45 -9.98 9.29 -5.24
CA GLY A 45 -9.02 9.96 -6.13
C GLY A 45 -7.57 9.50 -5.93
N GLY A 46 -7.37 8.34 -5.30
CA GLY A 46 -6.06 7.78 -4.97
C GLY A 46 -5.86 7.62 -3.46
N GLY A 47 -4.83 6.85 -3.09
CA GLY A 47 -4.52 6.59 -1.68
C GLY A 47 -3.77 5.27 -1.49
N ASN A 48 -3.36 5.00 -0.25
CA ASN A 48 -2.70 3.76 0.12
C ASN A 48 -3.68 2.89 0.93
N TYR A 49 -4.16 1.79 0.32
CA TYR A 49 -5.05 0.84 0.97
C TYR A 49 -4.44 0.24 2.25
N GLN A 50 -3.10 0.15 2.33
CA GLN A 50 -2.42 -0.31 3.55
C GLN A 50 -2.62 0.66 4.72
N THR A 51 -2.65 1.97 4.45
CA THR A 51 -2.92 2.99 5.47
C THR A 51 -4.34 2.84 6.01
N MET A 52 -5.33 2.60 5.14
CA MET A 52 -6.71 2.39 5.55
C MET A 52 -6.89 1.10 6.37
N ILE A 53 -6.25 0.01 5.94
CA ILE A 53 -6.25 -1.25 6.70
C ILE A 53 -5.65 -1.02 8.09
N ASN A 54 -4.51 -0.33 8.18
CA ASN A 54 -3.88 -0.04 9.47
C ASN A 54 -4.76 0.83 10.37
N GLN A 55 -5.47 1.82 9.79
CA GLN A 55 -6.41 2.64 10.53
C GLN A 55 -7.58 1.81 11.08
N ALA A 56 -8.18 0.94 10.26
CA ALA A 56 -9.25 0.05 10.70
C ALA A 56 -8.80 -0.87 11.85
N LEU A 57 -7.57 -1.39 11.80
CA LEU A 57 -6.99 -2.17 12.89
C LEU A 57 -6.80 -1.34 14.18
N ARG A 58 -6.37 -0.07 14.06
CA ARG A 58 -6.27 0.84 15.21
C ARG A 58 -7.63 1.08 15.84
N ASP A 59 -8.63 1.37 15.03
CA ASP A 59 -10.00 1.65 15.50
C ASP A 59 -10.59 0.43 16.22
N TYR A 60 -10.39 -0.78 15.66
CA TYR A 60 -10.79 -2.03 16.31
C TYR A 60 -10.13 -2.21 17.68
N VAL A 61 -8.84 -1.92 17.81
CA VAL A 61 -8.12 -2.02 19.09
C VAL A 61 -8.63 -0.98 20.09
N GLN A 62 -8.92 0.25 19.66
CA GLN A 62 -9.45 1.29 20.54
C GLN A 62 -10.86 0.97 21.05
N GLN A 63 -11.73 0.40 20.20
CA GLN A 63 -13.08 -0.04 20.60
C GLN A 63 -13.07 -1.20 21.61
N ARG A 64 -11.97 -1.97 21.66
CA ARG A 64 -11.80 -3.11 22.56
C ARG A 64 -11.11 -2.75 23.87
N LYS A 65 -10.58 -1.54 23.99
CA LYS A 65 -10.06 -0.99 25.25
C LYS A 65 -11.18 -0.37 26.06
#